data_AF-A0A5C7LXE6-F1
#
_entry.id   AF-A0A5C7LXE6-F1
#
_cell.length_a   1.000
_cell.length_b   1.000
_cell.length_c   1.000
_cell.angle_alpha   90.00
_cell.angle_beta   90.00
_cell.angle_gamma   90.00
#
_symmetry.space_group_name_H-M   'P 1'
#
loop_
_entity.id
_entity.type
_entity.pdbx_description
1 polymer ?
#
loop_
_entity_poly.entity_id
_entity_poly.type
_entity_poly.pdbx_seq_one_letter_code
_entity_poly.pdbx_strand_id
1 'polypeptide(L)'
;MKIFLDDLRTPPHPDESGPWVLCRSVADVLAILFAGHQIDLISLDHDLGDGVASGYNLLCLIDARIGEGAWPFDESCQQVPSFQIHSANPVGRTNMERVIRSIDRLLHRESECILRHYISGEEHQSFLTVENILGHGPLEEADPREEIVQ
;
A
#
# COMPACT_ATOMS: atom_id res chain seq x y z
N MET A 1 -10.55 -0.95 -3.17
CA MET A 1 -10.97 -1.44 -4.51
C MET A 1 -9.82 -2.19 -5.19
N LYS A 2 -10.07 -2.96 -6.26
CA LYS A 2 -9.01 -3.67 -7.00
C LYS A 2 -8.88 -3.18 -8.43
N ILE A 3 -7.66 -3.11 -8.94
CA ILE A 3 -7.35 -2.72 -10.32
C ILE A 3 -6.82 -3.92 -11.11
N PHE A 4 -7.32 -4.07 -12.33
CA PHE A 4 -6.81 -5.03 -13.31
C PHE A 4 -6.25 -4.24 -14.50
N LEU A 5 -4.93 -4.17 -14.62
CA LEU A 5 -4.23 -3.50 -15.71
C LEU A 5 -3.91 -4.51 -16.81
N ASP A 6 -4.66 -4.43 -17.91
CA ASP A 6 -4.52 -5.31 -19.06
C ASP A 6 -5.20 -4.68 -20.30
N ASP A 7 -4.55 -4.72 -21.45
CA ASP A 7 -5.05 -4.14 -22.70
C ASP A 7 -6.06 -5.05 -23.41
N LEU A 8 -5.98 -6.38 -23.23
CA LEU A 8 -6.77 -7.37 -23.96
C LEU A 8 -7.77 -8.12 -23.06
N ARG A 9 -7.29 -8.68 -21.95
CA ARG A 9 -8.07 -9.55 -21.06
C ARG A 9 -9.00 -8.74 -20.17
N THR A 10 -10.05 -9.40 -19.69
CA THR A 10 -10.95 -8.85 -18.67
C THR A 10 -10.64 -9.50 -17.32
N PRO A 11 -10.86 -8.79 -16.20
CA PRO A 11 -10.67 -9.37 -14.87
C PRO A 11 -11.60 -10.58 -14.67
N PRO A 12 -11.24 -11.50 -13.76
CA PRO A 12 -12.18 -12.53 -13.32
C PRO A 12 -13.43 -11.89 -12.69
N HIS A 13 -14.50 -12.68 -12.56
CA HIS A 13 -15.70 -12.22 -11.86
C HIS A 13 -15.35 -11.68 -10.47
N PRO A 14 -16.07 -10.64 -9.99
CA PRO A 14 -15.91 -10.16 -8.62
C PRO A 14 -16.05 -11.32 -7.65
N ASP A 15 -15.14 -11.39 -6.69
CA ASP A 15 -15.18 -12.32 -5.58
C ASP A 15 -15.58 -11.58 -4.29
N GLU A 16 -15.53 -12.27 -3.17
CA GLU A 16 -15.84 -11.73 -1.84
C GLU A 16 -14.95 -10.53 -1.45
N SER A 17 -13.78 -10.35 -2.10
CA SER A 17 -12.87 -9.24 -1.88
C SER A 17 -13.17 -7.99 -2.73
N GLY A 18 -14.29 -7.99 -3.47
CA GLY A 18 -14.87 -6.80 -4.10
C GLY A 18 -14.65 -6.66 -5.61
N PRO A 19 -15.17 -5.58 -6.22
CA PRO A 19 -15.17 -5.38 -7.67
C PRO A 19 -13.78 -5.03 -8.22
N TRP A 20 -13.53 -5.49 -9.44
CA TRP A 20 -12.37 -5.12 -10.24
C TRP A 20 -12.69 -3.90 -11.12
N VAL A 21 -11.77 -2.94 -11.14
CA VAL A 21 -11.74 -1.86 -12.13
C VAL A 21 -10.73 -2.22 -13.20
N LEU A 22 -11.21 -2.30 -14.44
CA LEU A 22 -10.38 -2.59 -15.61
C LEU A 22 -9.73 -1.32 -16.11
N CYS A 23 -8.40 -1.31 -16.14
CA CYS A 23 -7.58 -0.26 -16.74
C CYS A 23 -6.91 -0.80 -17.99
N ARG A 24 -7.00 -0.08 -19.11
CA ARG A 24 -6.40 -0.50 -20.38
C ARG A 24 -5.01 0.08 -20.60
N SER A 25 -4.62 1.05 -19.80
CA SER A 25 -3.32 1.70 -19.87
C SER A 25 -2.79 2.09 -18.50
N VAL A 26 -1.49 2.32 -18.41
CA VAL A 26 -0.85 2.89 -17.21
C VAL A 26 -1.45 4.27 -16.87
N ALA A 27 -1.83 5.06 -17.87
CA ALA A 27 -2.44 6.36 -17.66
C ALA A 27 -3.78 6.25 -16.90
N ASP A 28 -4.60 5.24 -17.19
CA ASP A 28 -5.86 4.99 -16.48
C ASP A 28 -5.60 4.69 -15.00
N VAL A 29 -4.59 3.86 -14.71
CA VAL A 29 -4.20 3.53 -13.33
C VAL A 29 -3.71 4.77 -12.60
N LEU A 30 -2.88 5.59 -13.25
CA LEU A 30 -2.41 6.84 -12.66
C LEU A 30 -3.55 7.82 -12.41
N ALA A 31 -4.53 7.93 -13.30
CA ALA A 31 -5.69 8.78 -13.09
C ALA A 31 -6.49 8.36 -11.84
N ILE A 32 -6.69 7.05 -11.65
CA ILE A 32 -7.37 6.50 -10.46
C ILE A 32 -6.55 6.74 -9.20
N LEU A 33 -5.23 6.49 -9.27
CA LEU A 33 -4.32 6.81 -8.18
C LEU A 33 -4.46 8.28 -7.83
N PHE A 34 -4.12 9.21 -8.73
CA PHE A 34 -4.11 10.66 -8.46
C PHE A 34 -5.47 11.26 -8.07
N ALA A 35 -6.58 10.58 -8.34
CA ALA A 35 -7.89 10.96 -7.82
C ALA A 35 -8.08 10.67 -6.31
N GLY A 36 -7.13 9.98 -5.66
CA GLY A 36 -7.16 9.68 -4.23
C GLY A 36 -8.02 8.48 -3.86
N HIS A 37 -8.25 7.56 -4.80
CA HIS A 37 -9.01 6.34 -4.50
C HIS A 37 -8.20 5.34 -3.67
N GLN A 38 -8.82 4.74 -2.66
CA GLN A 38 -8.21 3.66 -1.88
C GLN A 38 -8.20 2.35 -2.68
N ILE A 39 -6.99 1.89 -3.01
CA ILE A 39 -6.74 0.71 -3.83
C ILE A 39 -6.04 -0.34 -2.95
N ASP A 40 -6.60 -1.54 -2.91
CA ASP A 40 -6.08 -2.63 -2.07
C ASP A 40 -5.10 -3.50 -2.86
N LEU A 41 -5.39 -3.73 -4.14
CA LEU A 41 -4.64 -4.63 -5.02
C LEU A 41 -4.61 -4.11 -6.45
N ILE A 42 -3.43 -4.15 -7.07
CA ILE A 42 -3.24 -3.95 -8.50
C ILE A 42 -2.69 -5.23 -9.12
N SER A 43 -3.44 -5.80 -10.06
CA SER A 43 -3.04 -6.95 -10.86
C SER A 43 -2.49 -6.46 -12.22
N LEU A 44 -1.28 -6.86 -12.57
CA LEU A 44 -0.48 -6.26 -13.64
C LEU A 44 -0.19 -7.25 -14.79
N ASP A 45 -0.50 -6.83 -16.02
CA ASP A 45 0.19 -7.31 -17.22
C ASP A 45 1.42 -6.46 -17.53
N HIS A 46 2.48 -7.11 -17.99
CA HIS A 46 3.66 -6.45 -18.52
C HIS A 46 3.39 -5.89 -19.92
N ASP A 47 2.75 -6.68 -20.77
CA ASP A 47 2.51 -6.30 -22.15
C ASP A 47 1.19 -5.53 -22.24
N LEU A 48 1.24 -4.30 -22.73
CA LEU A 48 0.05 -3.45 -22.93
C LEU A 48 0.01 -2.92 -24.37
N GLY A 49 0.76 -3.56 -25.27
CA GLY A 49 0.98 -3.13 -26.65
C GLY A 49 2.33 -2.46 -26.88
N ASP A 50 2.66 -2.32 -28.17
CA ASP A 50 3.94 -1.77 -28.60
C ASP A 50 4.02 -0.25 -28.40
N GLY A 51 5.14 0.21 -27.83
CA GLY A 51 5.45 1.64 -27.72
C GLY A 51 4.69 2.39 -26.63
N VAL A 52 3.98 1.68 -25.76
CA VAL A 52 3.29 2.27 -24.59
C VAL A 52 3.96 1.89 -23.27
N ALA A 53 3.63 2.63 -22.21
CA ALA A 53 4.10 2.30 -20.88
C ALA A 53 3.52 0.94 -20.44
N SER A 54 4.41 0.06 -19.99
CA SER A 54 4.10 -1.29 -19.49
C SER A 54 3.74 -1.31 -18.01
N GLY A 55 3.23 -2.44 -17.50
CA GLY A 55 3.09 -2.68 -16.06
C GLY A 55 4.42 -2.55 -15.30
N TYR A 56 5.56 -2.84 -15.96
CA TYR A 56 6.88 -2.61 -15.38
C TYR A 56 7.17 -1.11 -15.19
N ASN A 57 6.84 -0.28 -16.17
CA ASN A 57 7.02 1.18 -16.06
C ASN A 57 6.19 1.76 -14.91
N LEU A 58 4.96 1.27 -14.72
CA LEU A 58 4.13 1.65 -13.58
C LEU A 58 4.80 1.31 -12.24
N LEU A 59 5.29 0.08 -12.08
CA LEU A 59 5.99 -0.33 -10.86
C LEU A 59 7.26 0.50 -10.59
N CYS A 60 8.07 0.77 -11.61
CA CYS A 60 9.26 1.61 -11.45
C CYS A 60 8.91 3.03 -11.03
N LEU A 61 7.81 3.59 -11.55
CA LEU A 61 7.34 4.90 -11.12
C LEU A 61 6.92 4.88 -9.65
N ILE A 62 6.18 3.85 -9.22
CA ILE A 62 5.76 3.69 -7.83
C ILE A 62 6.98 3.54 -6.90
N ASP A 63 7.92 2.66 -7.23
CA ASP A 63 9.17 2.44 -6.47
C ASP A 63 9.96 3.74 -6.30
N ALA A 64 10.12 4.52 -7.38
CA ALA A 64 10.78 5.82 -7.33
C ALA A 64 10.03 6.81 -6.42
N ARG A 65 8.70 6.92 -6.53
CA ARG A 65 7.92 7.84 -5.69
C ARG A 65 7.96 7.48 -4.22
N ILE A 66 7.93 6.20 -3.88
CA ILE A 66 8.09 5.73 -2.50
C ILE A 66 9.51 6.02 -2.01
N GLY A 67 10.54 5.74 -2.83
CA GLY A 67 11.94 6.02 -2.48
C GLY A 67 12.26 7.50 -2.27
N GLU A 68 11.49 8.38 -2.90
CA GLU A 68 11.56 9.84 -2.74
C GLU A 68 10.72 10.37 -1.56
N GLY A 69 9.94 9.53 -0.86
CA GLY A 69 8.98 9.96 0.15
C GLY A 69 7.83 10.79 -0.42
N ALA A 70 7.58 10.69 -1.73
CA ALA A 70 6.61 11.48 -2.48
C ALA A 70 5.40 10.64 -2.92
N TRP A 71 4.99 9.68 -2.08
CA TRP A 71 3.80 8.88 -2.33
C TRP A 71 2.55 9.77 -2.30
N PRO A 72 1.77 9.87 -3.39
CA PRO A 72 0.84 10.99 -3.58
C PRO A 72 -0.39 11.01 -2.65
N PHE A 73 -0.61 9.98 -1.84
CA PHE A 73 -1.83 9.82 -1.04
C PHE A 73 -1.58 9.82 0.46
N ASP A 74 -0.32 9.60 0.86
CA ASP A 74 0.01 9.33 2.24
C ASP A 74 1.53 9.45 2.45
N GLU A 75 1.94 10.46 3.21
CA GLU A 75 3.34 10.64 3.63
C GLU A 75 3.82 9.47 4.51
N SER A 76 2.90 8.71 5.12
CA SER A 76 3.22 7.50 5.90
C SER A 76 3.30 6.23 5.07
N CYS A 77 3.05 6.31 3.75
CA CYS A 77 3.07 5.17 2.82
C CYS A 77 2.18 3.97 3.22
N GLN A 78 1.21 4.13 4.14
CA GLN A 78 0.34 3.05 4.61
C GLN A 78 -0.67 2.62 3.54
N GLN A 79 -0.94 3.50 2.57
CA GLN A 79 -1.91 3.27 1.51
C GLN A 79 -1.30 2.77 0.19
N VAL A 80 -0.07 2.24 0.21
CA VAL A 80 0.50 1.60 -0.98
C VAL A 80 -0.23 0.27 -1.25
N PRO A 81 -0.79 0.06 -2.46
CA PRO A 81 -1.54 -1.16 -2.76
C PRO A 81 -0.62 -2.39 -2.82
N SER A 82 -1.19 -3.56 -2.58
CA SER A 82 -0.53 -4.82 -2.91
C SER A 82 -0.41 -5.00 -4.43
N PHE A 83 0.60 -5.72 -4.88
CA PHE A 83 0.83 -5.99 -6.31
C PHE A 83 0.78 -7.48 -6.62
N GLN A 84 0.09 -7.84 -7.70
CA GLN A 84 0.08 -9.18 -8.28
C GLN A 84 0.45 -9.11 -9.76
N ILE A 85 1.13 -10.14 -10.27
CA ILE A 85 1.48 -10.24 -11.69
C ILE A 85 0.69 -11.37 -12.35
N HIS A 86 -0.10 -11.03 -13.36
CA HIS A 86 -0.84 -11.99 -14.18
C HIS A 86 -0.31 -12.07 -15.64
N SER A 87 0.77 -11.35 -15.94
CA SER A 87 1.42 -11.38 -17.26
C SER A 87 1.87 -12.77 -17.69
N ALA A 88 1.71 -13.12 -18.97
CA ALA A 88 2.30 -14.36 -19.50
C ALA A 88 3.80 -14.22 -19.83
N ASN A 89 4.33 -13.00 -19.94
CA ASN A 89 5.72 -12.74 -20.31
C ASN A 89 6.67 -13.10 -19.16
N PRO A 90 7.52 -14.14 -19.27
CA PRO A 90 8.37 -14.58 -18.17
C PRO A 90 9.47 -13.57 -17.82
N VAL A 91 10.06 -12.90 -18.82
CA VAL A 91 11.10 -11.87 -18.61
C VAL A 91 10.48 -10.65 -17.95
N GLY A 92 9.33 -10.20 -18.48
CA GLY A 92 8.56 -9.10 -17.92
C GLY A 92 8.15 -9.35 -16.48
N ARG A 93 7.62 -10.55 -16.19
CA ARG A 93 7.30 -11.00 -14.82
C ARG A 93 8.51 -10.90 -13.90
N THR A 94 9.65 -11.49 -14.26
CA THR A 94 10.85 -11.47 -13.40
C THR A 94 11.33 -10.04 -13.11
N ASN A 95 11.24 -9.14 -14.09
CA ASN A 95 11.59 -7.74 -13.88
C ASN A 95 10.62 -7.05 -12.92
N MET A 96 9.31 -7.25 -13.08
CA MET A 96 8.30 -6.69 -12.17
C MET A 96 8.44 -7.23 -10.75
N GLU A 97 8.67 -8.54 -10.58
CA GLU A 97 8.91 -9.13 -9.25
C GLU A 97 10.13 -8.52 -8.53
N ARG A 98 11.17 -8.13 -9.27
CA ARG A 98 12.33 -7.45 -8.69
C ARG A 98 11.97 -6.07 -8.14
N VAL A 99 11.12 -5.33 -8.86
CA VAL A 99 10.67 -4.01 -8.43
C VAL A 99 9.70 -4.12 -7.25
N ILE A 100 8.77 -5.09 -7.25
CA ILE A 100 7.88 -5.34 -6.10
C ILE A 100 8.70 -5.61 -4.84
N ARG A 101 9.73 -6.47 -4.92
CA ARG A 101 10.63 -6.70 -3.78
C ARG A 101 11.41 -5.45 -3.34
N SER A 102 11.67 -4.51 -4.25
CA SER A 102 12.30 -3.22 -3.91
C SER A 102 11.32 -2.35 -3.12
N ILE A 103 10.09 -2.22 -3.62
CA ILE A 103 8.99 -1.51 -2.95
C ILE A 103 8.78 -2.08 -1.54
N ASP A 104 8.67 -3.40 -1.41
CA ASP A 104 8.49 -4.05 -0.11
C ASP A 104 9.61 -3.65 0.86
N ARG A 105 10.87 -3.65 0.41
CA ARG A 105 12.00 -3.23 1.27
C ARG A 105 11.91 -1.77 1.67
N LEU A 106 11.47 -0.88 0.79
CA LEU A 106 11.31 0.54 1.10
C LEU A 106 10.24 0.72 2.19
N LEU A 107 9.09 0.08 2.04
CA LEU A 107 7.99 0.14 3.02
C LEU A 107 8.39 -0.43 4.40
N HIS A 108 9.17 -1.52 4.42
CA HIS A 108 9.66 -2.09 5.68
C HIS A 108 10.81 -1.27 6.30
N ARG A 109 11.63 -0.58 5.49
CA ARG A 109 12.67 0.33 6.02
C ARG A 109 12.07 1.55 6.72
N GLU A 110 10.95 2.09 6.24
CA GLU A 110 10.26 3.18 6.93
C GLU A 110 9.65 2.72 8.27
N SER A 111 9.10 1.50 8.30
CA SER A 111 8.65 0.88 9.56
C SER A 111 9.79 0.73 10.59
N GLU A 112 11.00 0.38 10.15
CA GLU A 112 12.18 0.36 11.01
C GLU A 112 12.68 1.76 11.41
N CYS A 113 12.53 2.78 10.57
CA CYS A 113 12.93 4.16 10.88
C CYS A 113 12.08 4.74 12.03
N ILE A 114 10.78 4.44 12.04
CA ILE A 114 9.86 4.81 13.12
C ILE A 114 10.23 4.07 14.41
N LEU A 115 10.51 2.77 14.34
CA LEU A 115 10.95 1.97 15.49
C LEU A 115 12.32 2.41 16.03
N ARG A 116 13.27 2.80 15.17
CA ARG A 116 14.58 3.30 15.61
C ARG A 116 14.47 4.65 16.31
N HIS A 117 13.64 5.58 15.80
CA HIS A 117 13.37 6.85 16.49
C HIS A 117 12.70 6.63 17.85
N TYR A 118 11.79 5.66 17.96
CA TYR A 118 11.16 5.29 19.22
C TYR A 118 12.16 4.74 20.24
N ILE A 119 13.12 3.91 19.81
CA ILE A 119 14.13 3.30 20.70
C ILE A 119 15.26 4.28 21.04
N SER A 120 15.58 5.25 20.17
CA SER A 120 16.65 6.23 20.40
C SER A 120 16.28 7.39 21.34
N GLY A 121 15.04 7.46 21.82
CA GLY A 121 14.65 8.35 22.92
C GLY A 121 14.74 9.85 22.60
N GLU A 122 14.59 10.25 21.34
CA GLU A 122 14.40 11.67 21.04
C GLU A 122 12.95 12.04 21.38
N GLU A 123 12.79 12.81 22.46
CA GLU A 123 11.53 13.33 22.96
C GLU A 123 10.88 14.31 21.95
N HIS A 124 10.26 13.77 20.90
CA HIS A 124 9.18 14.49 20.24
C HIS A 124 7.86 14.08 20.85
N GLN A 125 7.41 14.92 21.79
CA GLN A 125 6.05 14.95 22.29
C GLN A 125 5.07 15.12 21.11
N SER A 126 4.53 14.01 20.59
CA SER A 126 3.19 13.99 20.03
C SER A 126 2.72 12.58 19.67
N PHE A 127 1.85 12.05 20.55
CA PHE A 127 0.59 11.39 20.20
C PHE A 127 0.50 9.90 19.79
N LEU A 128 1.50 9.06 20.02
CA LEU A 128 1.31 7.60 19.84
C LEU A 128 1.84 6.81 21.05
N THR A 129 1.10 6.85 22.16
CA THR A 129 1.24 5.83 23.21
C THR A 129 0.70 4.51 22.68
N VAL A 130 1.20 3.38 23.20
CA VAL A 130 0.70 2.02 22.86
C VAL A 130 -0.83 1.92 23.03
N GLU A 131 -1.38 2.69 23.97
CA GLU A 131 -2.82 2.85 24.22
C GLU A 131 -3.57 3.41 22.99
N ASN A 132 -2.98 4.37 22.26
CA ASN A 132 -3.57 4.94 21.05
C ASN A 132 -3.57 3.97 19.86
N ILE A 133 -2.62 3.03 19.81
CA ILE A 133 -2.49 2.06 18.71
C ILE A 133 -3.47 0.89 18.86
N LEU A 134 -3.79 0.49 20.08
CA LEU A 134 -4.66 -0.65 20.35
C LEU A 134 -6.14 -0.29 20.53
N GLY A 135 -6.53 0.97 20.36
CA GLY A 135 -7.94 1.40 20.41
C GLY A 135 -8.63 1.14 21.76
N HIS A 136 -7.87 0.81 22.80
CA HIS A 136 -8.37 0.73 24.16
C HIS A 136 -8.10 2.07 24.81
N GLY A 137 -9.15 2.90 24.86
CA GLY A 137 -9.17 4.06 25.76
C GLY A 137 -8.80 3.60 27.18
N PRO A 138 -8.27 4.50 28.03
CA PRO A 138 -7.80 4.14 29.35
C PRO A 138 -8.89 3.37 30.08
N LEU A 139 -8.58 2.14 30.48
CA LEU A 139 -9.39 1.45 31.47
C LEU A 139 -9.32 2.33 32.71
N GLU A 140 -10.43 2.99 33.05
CA GLU A 140 -10.61 3.57 34.37
C GLU A 140 -10.17 2.50 35.37
N GLU A 141 -9.15 2.82 36.15
CA GLU A 141 -8.79 2.03 37.32
C GLU A 141 -10.05 1.96 38.18
N ALA A 142 -10.74 0.82 38.16
CA ALA A 142 -11.78 0.53 39.13
C ALA A 142 -11.11 0.56 40.50
N ASP A 143 -11.36 1.64 41.26
CA ASP A 143 -10.94 1.79 42.64
C ASP A 143 -11.43 0.54 43.43
N PRO A 144 -10.53 -0.28 44.00
CA PRO A 144 -10.93 -1.50 44.70
C PRO A 144 -11.61 -1.24 46.06
N ARG A 145 -12.12 -0.02 46.35
CA ARG A 145 -12.60 0.36 47.69
C ARG A 145 -13.95 1.05 47.80
N GLU A 146 -14.77 1.14 46.75
CA GLU A 146 -16.17 1.58 46.89
C GLU A 146 -17.17 0.50 46.51
N GLU A 147 -17.24 -0.57 47.33
CA GLU A 147 -18.49 -1.28 47.54
C GLU A 147 -18.54 -1.88 48.96
N ILE A 148 -18.52 -0.99 49.96
CA ILE A 148 -19.04 -1.28 51.30
C ILE A 148 -19.84 -0.05 51.73
N VAL A 149 -21.09 -0.28 52.15
CA VAL A 149 -22.06 0.68 52.74
C VAL A 149 -22.82 1.46 51.63
N GLN A 150 -24.14 1.33 51.41
CA GLN A 150 -25.28 0.96 52.25
C GLN A 150 -26.46 0.51 51.38
#